data_AF-A0A9E3L5I0-F1
#
_entry.id   AF-A0A9E3L5I0-F1
#
_cell.length_a   1.000
_cell.length_b   1.000
_cell.length_c   1.000
_cell.angle_alpha   90.00
_cell.angle_beta   90.00
_cell.angle_gamma   90.00
#
_symmetry.space_group_name_H-M   'P 1'
#
loop_
_entity.id
_entity.type
_entity.pdbx_description
1 polymer ?
#
loop_
_entity_poly.entity_id
_entity_poly.type
_entity_poly.pdbx_seq_one_letter_code
_entity_poly.pdbx_strand_id
1 'polypeptide(L)' 'AFAGSITCALFLQRFVEAARAWLHVDIYGWTPSARPARPEGGECQAVRAVYKLLTERYG' A
#
# COMPACT_ATOMS: atom_id res chain seq x y z
N ALA A 1 2.86 -20.98 -9.39
CA ALA A 1 1.48 -20.46 -9.21
C ALA A 1 1.44 -19.02 -9.68
N PHE A 2 0.30 -18.54 -10.20
CA PHE A 2 0.14 -17.19 -10.76
C PHE A 2 -0.90 -16.38 -9.95
N ALA A 3 -0.89 -15.04 -10.07
CA ALA A 3 -1.89 -14.10 -9.53
C ALA A 3 -2.03 -13.98 -7.98
N GLY A 4 -0.99 -14.31 -7.21
CA GLY A 4 -1.02 -14.29 -5.73
C GLY A 4 -1.54 -12.99 -5.09
N SER A 5 -1.02 -11.82 -5.50
CA SER A 5 -1.45 -10.53 -4.95
C SER A 5 -2.93 -10.23 -5.22
N ILE A 6 -3.44 -10.56 -6.41
CA ILE A 6 -4.85 -10.35 -6.76
C ILE A 6 -5.74 -11.28 -5.92
N THR A 7 -5.36 -12.54 -5.78
CA THR A 7 -6.09 -13.50 -4.93
C THR A 7 -6.12 -13.03 -3.48
N CYS A 8 -5.00 -12.53 -2.95
CA CYS A 8 -4.93 -11.98 -1.59
C CYS A 8 -5.86 -10.76 -1.43
N ALA A 9 -5.81 -9.80 -2.35
CA ALA A 9 -6.68 -8.63 -2.33
C ALA A 9 -8.17 -9.02 -2.35
N LEU A 10 -8.58 -9.91 -3.25
CA LEU A 10 -9.96 -10.40 -3.32
C LEU A 10 -10.38 -11.19 -2.08
N PHE A 11 -9.44 -11.87 -1.40
CA PHE A 11 -9.71 -12.52 -0.12
C PHE A 11 -9.98 -11.48 0.98
N LEU A 12 -9.10 -10.50 1.14
CA LEU A 12 -9.23 -9.43 2.14
C LEU A 12 -10.50 -8.61 1.95
N GLN A 13 -10.89 -8.36 0.69
CA GLN A 13 -12.12 -7.62 0.35
C GLN A 13 -13.37 -8.21 1.00
N ARG A 14 -13.43 -9.53 1.20
CA ARG A 14 -14.60 -10.23 1.74
C ARG A 14 -14.91 -9.85 3.20
N PHE A 15 -13.94 -9.30 3.92
CA PHE A 15 -14.08 -8.92 5.33
C PHE A 15 -14.39 -7.43 5.53
N VAL A 16 -14.55 -6.67 4.44
CA VAL A 16 -14.82 -5.23 4.50
C VAL A 16 -16.32 -4.99 4.33
N GLU A 17 -17.07 -4.97 5.44
CA GLU A 17 -18.55 -4.93 5.41
C GLU A 17 -19.13 -3.51 5.52
N ALA A 18 -18.51 -2.62 6.30
CA ALA A 18 -19.10 -1.33 6.69
C ALA A 18 -18.31 -0.10 6.20
N ALA A 19 -17.34 -0.27 5.30
CA ALA A 19 -16.53 0.84 4.81
C ALA A 19 -17.13 1.45 3.53
N ARG A 20 -17.36 2.78 3.53
CA ARG A 20 -17.79 3.54 2.33
C ARG A 20 -16.77 3.48 1.19
N ALA A 21 -15.49 3.34 1.51
CA ALA A 21 -14.41 3.17 0.54
C ALA A 21 -13.29 2.32 1.15
N TRP A 22 -12.64 1.49 0.34
CA TRP A 22 -11.57 0.58 0.75
C TRP A 22 -10.37 0.68 -0.21
N LEU A 23 -9.17 0.60 0.35
CA LEU A 23 -7.90 0.61 -0.36
C LEU A 23 -7.01 -0.48 0.21
N HIS A 24 -6.50 -1.36 -0.64
CA HIS A 24 -5.44 -2.32 -0.31
C HIS A 24 -4.16 -1.89 -1.01
N VAL A 25 -3.08 -1.74 -0.25
CA VAL A 25 -1.76 -1.43 -0.78
C VAL A 25 -0.82 -2.59 -0.44
N ASP A 26 -0.54 -3.43 -1.43
CA ASP A 26 0.47 -4.48 -1.35
C ASP A 26 1.84 -3.83 -1.61
N ILE A 27 2.63 -3.62 -0.56
CA ILE A 27 3.95 -2.98 -0.63
C ILE A 27 5.05 -3.95 -0.22
N TYR A 28 6.20 -3.84 -0.87
CA TYR A 28 7.37 -4.62 -0.49
C TYR A 28 7.96 -4.15 0.85
N GLY A 29 7.84 -2.85 1.15
CA GLY A 29 8.29 -2.27 2.43
C GLY A 29 9.81 -2.26 2.63
N TRP A 30 10.59 -2.53 1.57
CA TRP A 30 12.04 -2.65 1.63
C TRP A 30 12.72 -2.04 0.40
N THR A 31 13.92 -1.50 0.60
CA THR A 31 14.83 -1.04 -0.45
C THR A 31 15.98 -2.05 -0.53
N PRO A 32 16.05 -2.89 -1.59
CA PRO A 32 17.02 -3.99 -1.68
C PRO A 32 18.46 -3.54 -1.97
N SER A 33 18.65 -2.28 -2.36
CA SER A 33 19.96 -1.68 -2.58
C SER A 33 19.81 -0.17 -2.46
N ALA A 34 20.78 0.50 -1.83
CA ALA A 34 20.73 1.92 -1.56
C ALA A 34 20.53 2.77 -2.82
N ARG A 35 19.66 3.77 -2.73
CA ARG A 35 19.38 4.78 -3.75
C ARG A 35 19.41 6.17 -3.10
N PRO A 36 19.51 7.26 -3.88
CA PRO A 36 19.38 8.60 -3.33
C PRO A 36 18.10 8.75 -2.49
N ALA A 37 18.26 9.23 -1.25
CA ALA A 37 17.22 9.38 -0.23
C ALA A 37 16.50 8.09 0.20
N ARG A 38 17.02 6.90 -0.15
CA ARG A 38 16.46 5.59 0.21
C ARG A 38 17.59 4.62 0.53
N PRO A 39 18.07 4.57 1.79
CA PRO A 39 19.09 3.61 2.19
C PRO A 39 18.58 2.16 2.01
N GLU A 40 19.51 1.22 1.91
CA GLU A 40 19.15 -0.20 1.95
C GLU A 40 18.53 -0.55 3.31
N GLY A 41 17.40 -1.27 3.30
CA GLY A 41 16.63 -1.51 4.53
C GLY A 41 15.14 -1.29 4.38
N GLY A 42 14.46 -1.11 5.51
CA GLY A 42 13.02 -0.80 5.54
C GLY A 42 12.70 0.52 4.84
N GLU A 43 11.61 0.52 4.07
CA GLU A 43 11.19 1.69 3.28
C GLU A 43 9.71 2.02 3.51
N CYS A 44 9.41 3.31 3.66
CA CYS A 44 8.06 3.82 3.88
C CYS A 44 7.34 4.04 2.55
N GLN A 45 7.04 2.95 1.85
CA GLN A 45 6.33 2.99 0.58
C GLN A 45 4.88 3.46 0.76
N ALA A 46 4.31 4.10 -0.26
CA ALA A 46 2.93 4.62 -0.33
C ALA A 46 2.54 5.76 0.64
N VAL A 47 3.28 6.02 1.73
CA VAL A 47 2.89 7.01 2.76
C VAL A 47 2.57 8.39 2.21
N ARG A 48 3.41 8.91 1.29
CA ARG A 48 3.21 10.25 0.70
C ARG A 48 1.98 10.31 -0.20
N ALA A 49 1.70 9.21 -0.91
CA ALA A 49 0.52 9.12 -1.78
C ALA A 49 -0.76 9.07 -0.95
N VAL A 50 -0.78 8.28 0.13
CA VAL A 50 -1.93 8.21 1.05
C VAL A 50 -2.15 9.56 1.75
N TYR A 51 -1.08 10.20 2.23
CA TYR A 51 -1.17 11.54 2.84
C TYR A 51 -1.77 12.56 1.87
N LYS A 52 -1.28 12.59 0.62
CA LYS A 52 -1.81 13.48 -0.42
C LYS A 52 -3.30 13.22 -0.68
N LEU A 53 -3.69 11.95 -0.85
CA LEU A 53 -5.09 11.56 -1.05
C LEU A 53 -6.01 12.03 0.08
N LEU A 54 -5.57 11.87 1.34
CA LEU A 54 -6.35 12.29 2.50
C LEU A 54 -6.44 13.82 2.59
N THR A 55 -5.34 14.52 2.32
CA THR A 55 -5.30 15.98 2.32
C THR A 55 -6.21 16.55 1.24
N GLU A 56 -6.19 16.02 0.01
CA GLU A 56 -7.07 16.48 -1.07
C GLU A 56 -8.55 16.20 -0.80
N ARG A 57 -8.87 15.17 0.00
CA ARG A 57 -10.24 14.76 0.28
C ARG A 57 -10.83 15.45 1.52
N TYR A 58 -10.00 15.79 2.50
CA TYR A 58 -10.45 16.19 3.84
C TYR A 58 -9.72 17.39 4.45
N GLY A 59 -8.59 17.82 3.87
CA GLY A 59 -7.87 19.02 4.29
C GLY A 59 -8.45 20.28 3.65
#